data_AF-A0A481T063-F1
#
_entry.id   AF-A0A481T063-F1
#
_cell.length_a   1.000
_cell.length_b   1.000
_cell.length_c   1.000
_cell.angle_alpha   90.00
_cell.angle_beta   90.00
_cell.angle_gamma   90.00
#
_symmetry.space_group_name_H-M   'P 1'
#
loop_
_entity.id
_entity.type
_entity.pdbx_description
1 polymer ?
#
loop_
_entity_poly.entity_id
_entity_poly.type
_entity_poly.pdbx_seq_one_letter_code
_entity_poly.pdbx_strand_id
1 'polypeptide(L)'
;MVTVMQTVDTGHEDMIHDAEMDYYGTQLATCSSDYSIKIYQMKNGTHTLSADLRGHEGPVWQIAWAHPKYGNILASCSYDRKVIIWKETGQWIKLYEYANHDSSVNSVSWAPYEFGLILACGSSDGSISILTNSETGSWEHKKIPNAHAIGCNAVSWCPAVPSDTSFDATSTQRPPLVKRIVSGGCDNLVKIWKFVEEEDRWQEETKLECHSDWIRDVAWSPSIGLPRSNIASCSQDRRVIVWTSDNFVSWIPTIIHTFDDVVWNVSWALTGNILAVSGGDNKVSLWKENIEGQWTCISEVNKAQGQMAGSEQRAL
;
A
#
# COMPACT_ATOMS: atom_id res chain seq x y z
N MET A 1 11.34 11.37 18.47
CA MET A 1 10.24 11.17 19.43
C MET A 1 8.95 11.35 18.65
N VAL A 2 8.13 10.31 18.55
CA VAL A 2 6.82 10.38 17.89
C VAL A 2 5.81 10.90 18.91
N THR A 3 4.94 11.82 18.49
CA THR A 3 3.89 12.41 19.34
C THR A 3 2.54 12.21 18.66
N VAL A 4 1.53 11.81 19.42
CA VAL A 4 0.15 11.71 18.92
C VAL A 4 -0.34 13.11 18.59
N MET A 5 -0.68 13.35 17.32
CA MET A 5 -1.17 14.66 16.87
C MET A 5 -2.69 14.80 17.04
N GLN A 6 -3.45 13.73 16.77
CA GLN A 6 -4.91 13.73 16.85
C GLN A 6 -5.42 12.31 17.08
N THR A 7 -6.53 12.19 17.81
CA THR A 7 -7.31 10.95 17.94
C THR A 7 -8.67 11.17 17.29
N VAL A 8 -9.11 10.20 16.48
CA VAL A 8 -10.36 10.25 15.73
C VAL A 8 -11.23 9.10 16.22
N ASP A 9 -12.46 9.42 16.65
CA ASP A 9 -13.47 8.39 16.88
C ASP A 9 -14.14 8.10 15.54
N THR A 10 -13.90 6.90 15.02
CA THR A 10 -14.33 6.53 13.68
C THR A 10 -15.76 6.01 13.64
N GLY A 11 -16.44 5.87 14.78
CA GLY A 11 -17.85 5.44 14.84
C GLY A 11 -18.15 4.17 14.03
N HIS A 12 -17.16 3.30 13.84
CA HIS A 12 -17.31 1.98 13.25
C HIS A 12 -17.87 1.01 14.29
N GLU A 13 -18.68 0.06 13.83
CA GLU A 13 -19.31 -0.93 14.72
C GLU A 13 -18.38 -2.13 15.00
N ASP A 14 -17.34 -2.30 14.18
CA ASP A 14 -16.39 -3.41 14.28
C ASP A 14 -14.93 -2.96 13.97
N MET A 15 -13.99 -3.89 14.02
CA MET A 15 -12.56 -3.68 13.83
C MET A 15 -12.25 -2.97 12.52
N ILE A 16 -11.41 -1.94 12.61
CA ILE A 16 -10.90 -1.18 11.47
C ILE A 16 -9.69 -1.93 10.91
N HIS A 17 -9.65 -2.15 9.61
CA HIS A 17 -8.56 -2.86 8.94
C HIS A 17 -7.52 -1.91 8.36
N ASP A 18 -7.97 -0.82 7.74
CA ASP A 18 -7.08 0.14 7.11
C ASP A 18 -7.62 1.57 7.23
N ALA A 19 -6.68 2.51 7.18
CA ALA A 19 -6.94 3.94 7.28
C ALA A 19 -5.87 4.71 6.50
N GLU A 20 -6.30 5.47 5.49
CA GLU A 20 -5.40 6.24 4.62
C GLU A 20 -5.88 7.68 4.48
N MET A 21 -4.93 8.61 4.54
CA MET A 21 -5.18 10.01 4.24
C MET A 21 -5.09 10.28 2.74
N ASP A 22 -5.84 11.26 2.27
CA ASP A 22 -5.70 11.78 0.91
C ASP A 22 -4.32 12.43 0.70
N TYR A 23 -4.00 12.70 -0.57
CA TYR A 23 -2.73 13.31 -0.96
C TYR A 23 -2.42 14.64 -0.25
N TYR A 24 -3.45 15.40 0.13
CA TYR A 24 -3.30 16.71 0.78
C TYR A 24 -3.40 16.65 2.32
N GLY A 25 -3.69 15.49 2.92
CA GLY A 25 -3.91 15.34 4.36
C GLY A 25 -5.17 16.05 4.87
N THR A 26 -6.16 16.29 4.00
CA THR A 26 -7.43 16.96 4.31
C THR A 26 -8.59 16.00 4.53
N GLN A 27 -8.50 14.78 4.00
CA GLN A 27 -9.50 13.73 4.15
C GLN A 27 -8.84 12.45 4.66
N LEU A 28 -9.50 11.77 5.58
CA LEU A 28 -9.11 10.45 6.09
C LEU A 28 -10.22 9.46 5.70
N ALA A 29 -9.87 8.43 4.94
CA ALA A 29 -10.75 7.30 4.73
C ALA A 29 -10.40 6.19 5.72
N THR A 30 -11.42 5.50 6.22
CA THR A 30 -11.28 4.33 7.11
C THR A 30 -12.18 3.21 6.62
N CYS A 31 -11.74 1.97 6.74
CA CYS A 31 -12.52 0.80 6.37
C CYS A 31 -12.54 -0.25 7.48
N SER A 32 -13.65 -0.99 7.59
CA SER A 32 -13.91 -1.86 8.74
C SER A 32 -14.57 -3.19 8.33
N SER A 33 -14.54 -4.14 9.27
CA SER A 33 -15.36 -5.35 9.27
C SER A 33 -16.88 -5.08 9.27
N ASP A 34 -17.34 -3.85 9.54
CA ASP A 34 -18.76 -3.46 9.44
C ASP A 34 -19.28 -3.22 8.01
N TYR A 35 -18.44 -3.49 7.00
CA TYR A 35 -18.70 -3.37 5.56
C TYR A 35 -18.83 -1.93 5.07
N SER A 36 -18.53 -0.95 5.92
CA SER A 36 -18.57 0.46 5.59
C SER A 36 -17.17 1.05 5.38
N ILE A 37 -17.12 2.06 4.51
CA ILE A 37 -15.95 2.94 4.38
C ILE A 37 -16.42 4.32 4.78
N LYS A 38 -15.80 4.91 5.80
CA LYS A 38 -16.15 6.24 6.29
C LYS A 38 -15.09 7.23 5.87
N ILE A 39 -15.52 8.40 5.40
CA ILE A 39 -14.63 9.48 5.00
C ILE A 39 -14.81 10.63 5.96
N TYR A 40 -13.71 11.05 6.58
CA TYR A 40 -13.63 12.13 7.54
C TYR A 40 -12.92 13.32 6.89
N GLN A 41 -13.52 14.49 6.98
CA GLN A 41 -12.81 15.72 6.67
C GLN A 41 -12.06 16.22 7.91
N MET A 42 -10.77 16.46 7.74
CA MET A 42 -9.85 16.90 8.78
C MET A 42 -9.62 18.41 8.64
N LYS A 43 -10.06 19.20 9.62
CA LYS A 43 -9.86 20.66 9.63
C LYS A 43 -9.43 21.12 11.02
N ASN A 44 -8.24 21.70 11.14
CA ASN A 44 -7.75 22.36 12.36
C ASN A 44 -7.93 21.53 13.65
N GLY A 45 -7.68 20.21 13.59
CA GLY A 45 -7.79 19.31 14.75
C GLY A 45 -9.21 18.80 15.05
N THR A 46 -10.23 19.23 14.30
CA THR A 46 -11.55 18.61 14.31
C THR A 46 -11.71 17.66 13.12
N HIS A 47 -12.50 16.62 13.33
CA HIS A 47 -12.88 15.65 12.30
C HIS A 47 -14.40 15.63 12.19
N THR A 48 -14.89 15.62 10.96
CA THR A 48 -16.33 15.50 10.68
C THR A 48 -16.56 14.40 9.66
N LEU A 49 -17.50 13.50 9.94
CA LEU A 49 -17.92 12.50 8.97
C LEU A 49 -18.52 13.19 7.75
N SER A 50 -17.86 13.04 6.60
CA SER A 50 -18.25 13.61 5.32
C SER A 50 -19.09 12.63 4.51
N ALA A 51 -18.77 11.33 4.55
CA ALA A 51 -19.51 10.30 3.83
C ALA A 51 -19.42 8.93 4.51
N ASP A 52 -20.47 8.13 4.37
CA ASP A 52 -20.53 6.70 4.71
C ASP A 52 -20.79 5.94 3.40
N LEU A 53 -19.77 5.27 2.88
CA LEU A 53 -19.83 4.50 1.64
C LEU A 53 -20.18 3.06 1.97
N ARG A 54 -21.35 2.64 1.49
CA ARG A 54 -21.84 1.26 1.62
C ARG A 54 -22.05 0.67 0.24
N GLY A 55 -21.62 -0.57 0.08
CA GLY A 55 -21.71 -1.28 -1.19
C GLY A 55 -21.00 -2.62 -1.22
N HIS A 56 -20.11 -2.87 -0.25
CA HIS A 56 -19.52 -4.18 -0.01
C HIS A 56 -20.47 -5.08 0.79
N GLU A 57 -20.35 -6.38 0.56
CA GLU A 57 -21.13 -7.43 1.23
C GLU A 57 -20.31 -8.21 2.28
N GLY A 58 -19.09 -7.75 2.56
CA GLY A 58 -18.17 -8.36 3.52
C GLY A 58 -17.13 -7.36 4.04
N PRO A 59 -16.26 -7.79 4.99
CA PRO A 59 -15.23 -6.93 5.56
C PRO A 59 -14.39 -6.25 4.50
N VAL A 60 -14.14 -4.95 4.65
CA VAL A 60 -13.30 -4.17 3.74
C VAL A 60 -11.88 -4.19 4.28
N TRP A 61 -10.92 -4.68 3.49
CA TRP A 61 -9.56 -4.96 3.95
C TRP A 61 -8.62 -3.78 3.80
N GLN A 62 -8.62 -3.16 2.63
CA GLN A 62 -7.70 -2.08 2.29
C GLN A 62 -8.41 -1.02 1.46
N ILE A 63 -7.92 0.20 1.59
CA ILE A 63 -8.34 1.36 0.80
C ILE A 63 -7.11 2.00 0.16
N ALA A 64 -7.31 2.66 -0.98
CA ALA A 64 -6.24 3.38 -1.67
C ALA A 64 -6.77 4.66 -2.30
N TRP A 65 -6.19 5.82 -1.97
CA TRP A 65 -6.48 7.10 -2.64
C TRP A 65 -5.77 7.21 -3.99
N ALA A 66 -6.50 7.60 -5.03
CA ALA A 66 -5.89 7.89 -6.32
C ALA A 66 -5.21 9.27 -6.31
N HIS A 67 -4.29 9.49 -7.27
CA HIS A 67 -3.63 10.79 -7.40
C HIS A 67 -4.65 11.91 -7.74
N PRO A 68 -4.57 13.09 -7.11
CA PRO A 68 -5.58 14.16 -7.22
C PRO A 68 -5.76 14.72 -8.64
N LYS A 69 -4.81 14.46 -9.55
CA LYS A 69 -4.94 14.78 -10.99
C LYS A 69 -6.21 14.19 -11.62
N TYR A 70 -6.69 13.06 -11.11
CA TYR A 70 -7.89 12.38 -11.63
C TYR A 70 -9.19 12.78 -10.89
N GLY A 71 -9.09 13.75 -9.98
CA GLY A 71 -10.15 14.11 -9.04
C GLY A 71 -10.08 13.27 -7.76
N ASN A 72 -11.12 13.37 -6.94
CA ASN A 72 -11.18 12.66 -5.68
C ASN A 72 -11.74 11.25 -5.91
N ILE A 73 -10.84 10.27 -5.95
CA ILE A 73 -11.15 8.86 -6.24
C ILE A 73 -10.54 7.98 -5.14
N LEU A 74 -11.32 7.03 -4.66
CA LEU A 74 -10.93 6.06 -3.65
C LEU A 74 -11.20 4.65 -4.18
N ALA A 75 -10.23 3.74 -4.06
CA ALA A 75 -10.47 2.31 -4.29
C ALA A 75 -10.63 1.60 -2.95
N SER A 76 -11.47 0.57 -2.93
CA SER A 76 -11.63 -0.32 -1.78
C SER A 76 -11.71 -1.77 -2.23
N CYS A 77 -11.15 -2.67 -1.42
CA CYS A 77 -11.24 -4.11 -1.63
C CYS A 77 -11.80 -4.83 -0.41
N SER A 78 -12.48 -5.94 -0.65
CA SER A 78 -13.23 -6.64 0.39
C SER A 78 -13.17 -8.16 0.23
N TYR A 79 -13.50 -8.83 1.33
CA TYR A 79 -13.77 -10.26 1.40
C TYR A 79 -14.88 -10.71 0.44
N ASP A 80 -15.78 -9.81 0.03
CA ASP A 80 -16.86 -10.09 -0.93
C ASP A 80 -16.40 -10.38 -2.37
N ARG A 81 -15.07 -10.37 -2.61
CA ARG A 81 -14.39 -10.63 -3.89
C ARG A 81 -14.49 -9.47 -4.88
N LYS A 82 -14.97 -8.31 -4.42
CA LYS A 82 -15.16 -7.12 -5.24
C LYS A 82 -14.10 -6.07 -4.92
N VAL A 83 -13.75 -5.33 -5.96
CA VAL A 83 -13.06 -4.04 -5.84
C VAL A 83 -14.02 -2.97 -6.30
N ILE A 84 -14.22 -1.97 -5.45
CA ILE A 84 -15.11 -0.86 -5.76
C ILE A 84 -14.27 0.41 -5.88
N ILE A 85 -14.48 1.15 -6.96
CA ILE A 85 -13.87 2.46 -7.19
C ILE A 85 -14.95 3.50 -6.97
N TRP A 86 -14.70 4.38 -6.02
CA TRP A 86 -15.58 5.47 -5.61
C TRP A 86 -15.05 6.79 -6.16
N LYS A 87 -15.96 7.68 -6.55
CA LYS A 87 -15.60 9.02 -7.01
C LYS A 87 -16.50 10.06 -6.33
N GLU A 88 -15.89 11.17 -5.91
CA GLU A 88 -16.64 12.31 -5.41
C GLU A 88 -16.98 13.27 -6.56
N THR A 89 -18.27 13.43 -6.85
CA THR A 89 -18.79 14.46 -7.76
C THR A 89 -19.89 15.24 -7.05
N GLY A 90 -19.53 15.92 -5.96
CA GLY A 90 -20.45 16.58 -5.04
C GLY A 90 -21.07 15.63 -4.00
N GLN A 91 -21.44 14.42 -4.43
CA GLN A 91 -21.68 13.27 -3.56
C GLN A 91 -20.78 12.11 -4.00
N TRP A 92 -20.53 11.19 -3.07
CA TRP A 92 -19.78 9.99 -3.35
C TRP A 92 -20.64 8.97 -4.09
N ILE A 93 -20.14 8.52 -5.24
CA ILE A 93 -20.81 7.52 -6.07
C ILE A 93 -19.86 6.36 -6.38
N LYS A 94 -20.45 5.19 -6.66
CA LYS A 94 -19.74 4.03 -7.20
C LYS A 94 -19.44 4.29 -8.68
N LEU A 95 -18.18 4.54 -9.02
CA LEU A 95 -17.71 4.78 -10.38
C LEU A 95 -17.57 3.47 -11.16
N TYR A 96 -17.00 2.45 -10.52
CA TYR A 96 -16.75 1.14 -11.14
C TYR A 96 -16.76 0.03 -10.09
N GLU A 97 -17.17 -1.16 -10.51
CA GLU A 97 -17.15 -2.37 -9.70
C GLU A 97 -16.49 -3.48 -10.50
N TYR A 98 -15.51 -4.14 -9.89
CA TYR A 98 -14.80 -5.27 -10.45
C TYR A 98 -15.01 -6.51 -9.59
N ALA A 99 -15.55 -7.58 -10.17
CA ALA A 99 -15.98 -8.78 -9.43
C ALA A 99 -15.54 -10.09 -10.12
N ASN A 100 -14.39 -10.08 -10.80
CA ASN A 100 -13.89 -11.24 -11.55
C ASN A 100 -12.88 -12.10 -10.75
N HIS A 101 -12.72 -11.81 -9.45
CA HIS A 101 -11.94 -12.64 -8.55
C HIS A 101 -12.80 -13.74 -7.93
N ASP A 102 -12.22 -14.91 -7.75
CA ASP A 102 -12.94 -16.08 -7.22
C ASP A 102 -12.92 -16.12 -5.68
N SER A 103 -12.06 -15.30 -5.06
CA SER A 103 -11.83 -15.23 -3.61
C SER A 103 -11.54 -13.79 -3.14
N SER A 104 -11.42 -13.61 -1.82
CA SER A 104 -11.23 -12.32 -1.14
C SER A 104 -10.13 -11.47 -1.81
N VAL A 105 -10.37 -10.17 -1.99
CA VAL A 105 -9.36 -9.23 -2.47
C VAL A 105 -8.72 -8.55 -1.27
N ASN A 106 -7.45 -8.82 -1.03
CA ASN A 106 -6.77 -8.47 0.22
C ASN A 106 -6.05 -7.13 0.13
N SER A 107 -5.63 -6.73 -1.07
CA SER A 107 -4.86 -5.50 -1.24
C SER A 107 -5.17 -4.77 -2.54
N VAL A 108 -5.12 -3.44 -2.47
CA VAL A 108 -5.26 -2.52 -3.61
C VAL A 108 -4.18 -1.45 -3.56
N SER A 109 -3.63 -1.10 -4.71
CA SER A 109 -2.62 -0.05 -4.82
C SER A 109 -2.71 0.67 -6.15
N TRP A 110 -2.79 2.01 -6.12
CA TRP A 110 -2.77 2.84 -7.31
C TRP A 110 -1.36 2.97 -7.88
N ALA A 111 -1.26 2.93 -9.20
CA ALA A 111 -0.01 3.18 -9.90
C ALA A 111 0.41 4.67 -9.78
N PRO A 112 1.71 4.97 -9.89
CA PRO A 112 2.19 6.33 -10.10
C PRO A 112 1.43 7.04 -11.23
N TYR A 113 1.11 8.33 -11.01
CA TYR A 113 0.24 9.11 -11.90
C TYR A 113 0.80 9.30 -13.31
N GLU A 114 2.11 9.07 -13.50
CA GLU A 114 2.78 9.08 -14.79
C GLU A 114 2.31 7.95 -15.70
N PHE A 115 1.87 6.83 -15.13
CA PHE A 115 1.39 5.66 -15.89
C PHE A 115 -0.07 5.77 -16.31
N GLY A 116 -0.83 6.70 -15.74
CA GLY A 116 -2.28 6.79 -15.90
C GLY A 116 -3.05 6.42 -14.64
N LEU A 117 -4.37 6.31 -14.77
CA LEU A 117 -5.23 5.84 -13.70
C LEU A 117 -5.30 4.31 -13.76
N ILE A 118 -4.35 3.66 -13.09
CA ILE A 118 -4.20 2.20 -13.06
C ILE A 118 -4.23 1.73 -11.61
N LEU A 119 -5.02 0.70 -11.31
CA LEU A 119 -5.12 0.06 -10.01
C LEU A 119 -4.61 -1.38 -10.09
N ALA A 120 -3.76 -1.79 -9.15
CA ALA A 120 -3.40 -3.19 -8.96
C ALA A 120 -4.17 -3.76 -7.77
N CYS A 121 -4.66 -5.00 -7.92
CA CYS A 121 -5.45 -5.69 -6.91
C CYS A 121 -4.87 -7.09 -6.69
N GLY A 122 -4.59 -7.46 -5.43
CA GLY A 122 -4.13 -8.80 -5.05
C GLY A 122 -5.26 -9.60 -4.40
N SER A 123 -5.51 -10.81 -4.89
CA SER A 123 -6.57 -11.68 -4.36
C SER A 123 -6.02 -12.98 -3.76
N SER A 124 -6.77 -13.49 -2.79
CA SER A 124 -6.62 -14.82 -2.21
C SER A 124 -6.84 -15.96 -3.21
N ASP A 125 -7.35 -15.67 -4.42
CA ASP A 125 -7.42 -16.67 -5.51
C ASP A 125 -6.05 -16.94 -6.16
N GLY A 126 -5.00 -16.25 -5.70
CA GLY A 126 -3.64 -16.37 -6.21
C GLY A 126 -3.37 -15.52 -7.45
N SER A 127 -4.34 -14.74 -7.92
CA SER A 127 -4.20 -13.85 -9.07
C SER A 127 -4.02 -12.39 -8.67
N ILE A 128 -3.44 -11.63 -9.59
CA ILE A 128 -3.33 -10.18 -9.50
C ILE A 128 -4.11 -9.60 -10.68
N SER A 129 -4.99 -8.63 -10.41
CA SER A 129 -5.73 -7.93 -11.46
C SER A 129 -5.26 -6.49 -11.58
N ILE A 130 -5.03 -6.04 -12.80
CA ILE A 130 -4.66 -4.67 -13.13
C ILE A 130 -5.84 -4.02 -13.85
N LEU A 131 -6.44 -3.01 -13.22
CA LEU A 131 -7.55 -2.25 -13.77
C LEU A 131 -7.02 -0.93 -14.33
N THR A 132 -7.24 -0.68 -15.61
CA THR A 132 -6.80 0.54 -16.30
C THR A 132 -8.03 1.32 -16.74
N ASN A 133 -8.08 2.60 -16.40
CA ASN A 133 -9.08 3.50 -16.97
C ASN A 133 -8.55 4.09 -18.28
N SER A 134 -9.27 3.84 -19.37
CA SER A 134 -9.02 4.46 -20.67
C SER A 134 -9.50 5.93 -20.62
N GLU A 135 -8.90 6.81 -21.42
CA GLU A 135 -9.27 8.25 -21.45
C GLU A 135 -10.76 8.50 -21.80
N THR A 136 -11.39 7.52 -22.44
CA THR A 136 -12.83 7.48 -22.75
C THR A 136 -13.73 7.18 -21.55
N GLY A 137 -13.14 6.89 -20.38
CA GLY A 137 -13.85 6.55 -19.15
C GLY A 137 -14.22 5.05 -19.02
N SER A 138 -13.87 4.22 -20.00
CA SER A 138 -14.03 2.76 -19.90
C SER A 138 -12.94 2.15 -19.01
N TRP A 139 -13.31 1.10 -18.27
CA TRP A 139 -12.37 0.32 -17.47
C TRP A 139 -12.01 -0.98 -18.19
N GLU A 140 -10.73 -1.16 -18.44
CA GLU A 140 -10.14 -2.40 -18.95
C GLU A 140 -9.46 -3.13 -17.80
N HIS A 141 -9.41 -4.46 -17.87
CA HIS A 141 -8.78 -5.26 -16.84
C HIS A 141 -7.89 -6.34 -17.44
N LYS A 142 -6.74 -6.55 -16.80
CA LYS A 142 -5.79 -7.62 -17.12
C LYS A 142 -5.55 -8.46 -15.88
N LYS A 143 -5.95 -9.73 -15.94
CA LYS A 143 -5.74 -10.70 -14.86
C LYS A 143 -4.43 -11.45 -15.10
N ILE A 144 -3.58 -11.51 -14.09
CA ILE A 144 -2.37 -12.33 -14.01
C ILE A 144 -2.75 -13.57 -13.21
N PRO A 145 -3.14 -14.69 -13.85
CA PRO A 145 -3.50 -15.90 -13.14
C PRO A 145 -2.26 -16.56 -12.51
N ASN A 146 -2.46 -17.26 -11.39
CA ASN A 146 -1.41 -18.03 -10.71
C ASN A 146 -0.15 -17.20 -10.40
N ALA A 147 -0.34 -15.93 -10.00
CA ALA A 147 0.76 -15.10 -9.52
C ALA A 147 1.41 -15.72 -8.27
N HIS A 148 0.59 -16.21 -7.34
CA HIS A 148 1.01 -16.98 -6.17
C HIS A 148 0.21 -18.28 -6.07
N ALA A 149 0.84 -19.35 -5.59
CA ALA A 149 0.23 -20.69 -5.61
C ALA A 149 -0.98 -20.85 -4.68
N ILE A 150 -0.98 -20.11 -3.56
CA ILE A 150 -2.01 -20.22 -2.52
C ILE A 150 -2.90 -18.97 -2.50
N GLY A 151 -2.31 -17.78 -2.58
CA GLY A 151 -3.02 -16.51 -2.49
C GLY A 151 -2.06 -15.33 -2.50
N CYS A 152 -2.52 -14.16 -2.95
CA CYS A 152 -1.80 -12.89 -2.89
C CYS A 152 -2.39 -12.04 -1.76
N ASN A 153 -1.53 -11.59 -0.85
CA ASN A 153 -1.93 -10.78 0.30
C ASN A 153 -1.69 -9.29 0.07
N ALA A 154 -0.60 -8.94 -0.60
CA ALA A 154 -0.18 -7.55 -0.76
C ALA A 154 0.36 -7.27 -2.14
N VAL A 155 0.10 -6.06 -2.63
CA VAL A 155 0.62 -5.54 -3.90
C VAL A 155 1.07 -4.10 -3.71
N SER A 156 2.25 -3.76 -4.23
CA SER A 156 2.76 -2.39 -4.24
C SER A 156 3.38 -2.06 -5.59
N TRP A 157 3.19 -0.82 -6.04
CA TRP A 157 3.81 -0.34 -7.28
C TRP A 157 5.25 0.09 -7.07
N CYS A 158 6.09 -0.18 -8.07
CA CYS A 158 7.38 0.50 -8.19
C CYS A 158 7.13 1.97 -8.55
N PRO A 159 7.88 2.91 -7.94
CA PRO A 159 7.86 4.30 -8.38
C PRO A 159 8.19 4.43 -9.87
N ALA A 160 7.74 5.52 -10.50
CA ALA A 160 8.03 5.82 -11.89
C ALA A 160 9.51 6.23 -12.08
N VAL A 161 10.41 5.26 -11.98
CA VAL A 161 11.84 5.45 -12.25
C VAL A 161 12.08 5.30 -13.75
N PRO A 162 12.77 6.26 -14.40
CA PRO A 162 13.17 6.09 -15.79
C PRO A 162 14.15 4.92 -15.92
N SER A 163 14.00 4.15 -17.00
CA SER A 163 14.83 2.97 -17.29
C SER A 163 16.32 3.26 -17.42
N ASP A 164 16.68 4.51 -17.74
CA ASP A 164 18.06 4.94 -17.96
C ASP A 164 18.32 6.23 -17.19
N THR A 165 19.19 6.17 -16.19
CA THR A 165 19.69 7.35 -15.45
C THR A 165 20.93 7.94 -16.11
N SER A 166 21.33 7.45 -17.29
CA SER A 166 22.38 8.09 -18.08
C SER A 166 21.88 9.44 -18.60
N PHE A 167 22.45 10.52 -18.07
CA PHE A 167 22.21 11.89 -18.53
C PHE A 167 22.89 12.08 -19.90
N ASP A 168 22.34 11.50 -20.96
CA ASP A 168 22.71 11.91 -22.32
C ASP A 168 21.85 13.12 -22.71
N ALA A 169 22.43 14.31 -22.53
CA ALA A 169 21.81 15.60 -22.80
C ALA A 169 21.46 15.85 -24.29
N THR A 170 21.70 14.85 -25.16
CA THR A 170 21.43 14.89 -26.60
C THR A 170 20.11 14.21 -27.00
N SER A 171 19.49 13.43 -26.10
CA SER A 171 18.19 12.77 -26.35
C SER A 171 17.02 13.70 -26.00
N THR A 172 16.21 14.06 -26.99
CA THR A 172 14.93 14.78 -26.80
C THR A 172 13.77 13.86 -26.37
N GLN A 173 14.02 12.56 -26.19
CA GLN A 173 13.00 11.60 -25.77
C GLN A 173 13.16 11.23 -24.29
N ARG A 174 12.07 11.38 -23.54
CA ARG A 174 11.98 10.93 -22.15
C ARG A 174 12.18 9.42 -22.13
N PRO A 175 13.14 8.87 -21.35
CA PRO A 175 13.34 7.43 -21.28
C PRO A 175 12.03 6.73 -20.90
N PRO A 176 11.70 5.58 -21.53
CA PRO A 176 10.44 4.91 -21.27
C PRO A 176 10.36 4.50 -19.80
N LEU A 177 9.24 4.84 -19.16
CA LEU A 177 8.99 4.47 -17.78
C LEU A 177 8.58 3.00 -17.73
N VAL A 178 9.27 2.21 -16.91
CA VAL A 178 8.98 0.78 -16.80
C VAL A 178 7.97 0.57 -15.68
N LYS A 179 6.82 -0.01 -16.02
CA LYS A 179 5.83 -0.42 -15.03
C LYS A 179 6.30 -1.70 -14.35
N ARG A 180 6.55 -1.61 -13.05
CA ARG A 180 6.82 -2.76 -12.19
C ARG A 180 5.89 -2.76 -10.99
N ILE A 181 5.50 -3.95 -10.57
CA ILE A 181 4.79 -4.18 -9.31
C ILE A 181 5.53 -5.25 -8.51
N VAL A 182 5.41 -5.17 -7.20
CA VAL A 182 5.81 -6.24 -6.30
C VAL A 182 4.56 -6.84 -5.66
N SER A 183 4.55 -8.16 -5.50
CA SER A 183 3.48 -8.88 -4.82
C SER A 183 4.05 -9.81 -3.75
N GLY A 184 3.33 -9.92 -2.64
CA GLY A 184 3.58 -10.88 -1.57
C GLY A 184 2.44 -11.88 -1.46
N GLY A 185 2.78 -13.16 -1.29
CA GLY A 185 1.78 -14.23 -1.22
C GLY A 185 1.93 -15.17 -0.03
N CYS A 186 0.92 -16.03 0.11
CA CYS A 186 0.89 -17.12 1.09
C CYS A 186 1.84 -18.28 0.72
N ASP A 187 2.56 -18.20 -0.40
CA ASP A 187 3.59 -19.15 -0.81
C ASP A 187 4.99 -18.78 -0.30
N ASN A 188 5.09 -17.79 0.60
CA ASN A 188 6.31 -17.26 1.21
C ASN A 188 7.24 -16.53 0.22
N LEU A 189 6.75 -16.27 -1.01
CA LEU A 189 7.51 -15.62 -2.06
C LEU A 189 7.11 -14.16 -2.20
N VAL A 190 8.12 -13.29 -2.32
CA VAL A 190 7.92 -11.95 -2.88
C VAL A 190 8.28 -12.02 -4.36
N LYS A 191 7.39 -11.57 -5.23
CA LYS A 191 7.59 -11.62 -6.68
C LYS A 191 7.54 -10.22 -7.27
N ILE A 192 8.44 -9.97 -8.22
CA ILE A 192 8.46 -8.72 -8.98
C ILE A 192 7.95 -9.02 -10.39
N TRP A 193 6.99 -8.22 -10.83
CA TRP A 193 6.40 -8.30 -12.16
C TRP A 193 6.75 -7.05 -12.95
N LYS A 194 7.12 -7.25 -14.20
CA LYS A 194 7.40 -6.19 -15.17
C LYS A 194 6.37 -6.26 -16.28
N PHE A 195 5.82 -5.11 -16.65
CA PHE A 195 4.98 -5.01 -17.83
C PHE A 195 5.86 -4.93 -19.08
N VAL A 196 5.63 -5.85 -20.03
CA VAL A 196 6.30 -5.86 -21.33
C VAL A 196 5.33 -5.31 -22.36
N GLU A 197 5.57 -4.08 -22.83
CA GLU A 197 4.68 -3.37 -23.76
C GLU A 197 4.51 -4.10 -25.10
N GLU A 198 5.57 -4.74 -25.60
CA GLU A 198 5.55 -5.47 -26.89
C GLU A 198 4.58 -6.66 -26.88
N GLU A 199 4.44 -7.32 -25.74
CA GLU A 199 3.56 -8.50 -25.57
C GLU A 199 2.25 -8.15 -24.85
N ASP A 200 2.08 -6.88 -24.47
CA ASP A 200 0.94 -6.35 -23.74
C ASP A 200 0.60 -7.11 -22.43
N ARG A 201 1.61 -7.75 -21.82
CA ARG A 201 1.45 -8.65 -20.67
C ARG A 201 2.43 -8.39 -19.55
N TRP A 202 2.05 -8.82 -18.36
CA TRP A 202 2.92 -8.86 -17.19
C TRP A 202 3.73 -10.15 -17.19
N GLN A 203 5.03 -10.02 -16.96
CA GLN A 203 5.96 -11.12 -16.83
C GLN A 203 6.63 -11.08 -15.45
N GLU A 204 6.85 -12.25 -14.88
CA GLU A 204 7.60 -12.40 -13.63
C GLU A 204 9.09 -12.14 -13.93
N GLU A 205 9.66 -11.11 -13.32
CA GLU A 205 11.07 -10.71 -13.52
C GLU A 205 11.98 -11.38 -12.47
N THR A 206 11.53 -11.45 -11.22
CA THR A 206 12.34 -12.00 -10.12
C THR A 206 11.47 -12.63 -9.05
N LYS A 207 11.95 -13.75 -8.51
CA LYS A 207 11.44 -14.39 -7.29
C LYS A 207 12.42 -14.13 -6.15
N LEU A 208 11.90 -13.62 -5.06
CA LEU A 208 12.65 -13.31 -3.84
C LEU A 208 12.22 -14.30 -2.76
N GLU A 209 13.13 -15.21 -2.43
CA GLU A 209 12.91 -16.30 -1.49
C GLU A 209 13.76 -16.07 -0.23
N CYS A 210 13.13 -15.77 0.89
CA CYS A 210 13.82 -15.63 2.18
C CYS A 210 12.89 -15.85 3.38
N HIS A 211 11.62 -15.49 3.25
CA HIS A 211 10.61 -15.75 4.27
C HIS A 211 10.29 -17.24 4.42
N SER A 212 9.99 -17.66 5.64
CA SER A 212 9.63 -19.05 5.96
C SER A 212 8.13 -19.31 6.08
N ASP A 213 7.32 -18.25 6.09
CA ASP A 213 5.87 -18.29 6.26
C ASP A 213 5.20 -17.15 5.47
N TRP A 214 3.87 -17.09 5.50
CA TRP A 214 3.06 -16.21 4.66
C TRP A 214 3.50 -14.75 4.76
N ILE A 215 3.66 -14.12 3.60
CA ILE A 215 3.93 -12.68 3.54
C ILE A 215 2.62 -11.94 3.79
N ARG A 216 2.64 -11.00 4.72
CA ARG A 216 1.47 -10.21 5.10
C ARG A 216 1.37 -8.94 4.29
N ASP A 217 2.48 -8.21 4.16
CA ASP A 217 2.53 -6.96 3.42
C ASP A 217 3.87 -6.78 2.69
N VAL A 218 3.83 -6.00 1.61
CA VAL A 218 5.00 -5.64 0.80
C VAL A 218 4.84 -4.20 0.34
N ALA A 219 5.86 -3.38 0.61
CA ALA A 219 5.89 -1.98 0.21
C ALA A 219 7.16 -1.64 -0.56
N TRP A 220 7.00 -1.06 -1.75
CA TRP A 220 8.11 -0.53 -2.52
C TRP A 220 8.44 0.88 -2.04
N SER A 221 9.71 1.15 -1.73
CA SER A 221 10.14 2.47 -1.29
C SER A 221 10.02 3.50 -2.41
N PRO A 222 9.44 4.69 -2.15
CA PRO A 222 9.50 5.82 -3.07
C PRO A 222 10.91 6.42 -3.07
N SER A 223 11.83 5.78 -3.81
CA SER A 223 13.20 6.27 -3.96
C SER A 223 13.23 7.45 -4.95
N ILE A 224 13.19 8.67 -4.42
CA ILE A 224 13.33 9.89 -5.24
C ILE A 224 14.82 10.15 -5.47
N GLY A 225 15.29 9.95 -6.70
CA GLY A 225 16.61 10.41 -7.15
C GLY A 225 17.82 9.58 -6.72
N LEU A 226 17.62 8.45 -6.02
CA LEU A 226 18.67 7.46 -5.78
C LEU A 226 18.51 6.29 -6.77
N PRO A 227 19.61 5.77 -7.34
CA PRO A 227 19.57 4.61 -8.23
C PRO A 227 19.25 3.31 -7.47
N ARG A 228 19.37 3.33 -6.14
CA ARG A 228 19.04 2.21 -5.26
C ARG A 228 17.53 2.15 -5.05
N SER A 229 16.97 0.98 -5.33
CA SER A 229 15.58 0.61 -5.12
C SER A 229 15.48 -0.30 -3.89
N ASN A 230 14.55 0.03 -2.99
CA ASN A 230 14.31 -0.73 -1.76
C ASN A 230 12.87 -1.27 -1.75
N ILE A 231 12.69 -2.52 -1.34
CA ILE A 231 11.40 -3.13 -1.07
C ILE A 231 11.41 -3.62 0.38
N ALA A 232 10.36 -3.34 1.14
CA ALA A 232 10.15 -3.94 2.46
C ALA A 232 9.11 -5.05 2.33
N SER A 233 9.35 -6.19 2.97
CA SER A 233 8.37 -7.25 3.14
C SER A 233 8.29 -7.67 4.59
N CYS A 234 7.06 -7.98 5.04
CA CYS A 234 6.83 -8.55 6.35
C CYS A 234 6.04 -9.85 6.26
N SER A 235 6.31 -10.75 7.20
CA SER A 235 5.75 -12.09 7.18
C SER A 235 5.26 -12.54 8.56
N GLN A 236 4.41 -13.56 8.51
CA GLN A 236 3.98 -14.38 9.64
C GLN A 236 5.16 -15.00 10.41
N ASP A 237 6.33 -15.14 9.76
CA ASP A 237 7.58 -15.60 10.38
C ASP A 237 8.21 -14.59 11.37
N ARG A 238 7.52 -13.46 11.60
CA ARG A 238 7.89 -12.36 12.52
C ARG A 238 9.11 -11.56 12.06
N ARG A 239 9.57 -11.76 10.83
CA ARG A 239 10.71 -11.02 10.28
C ARG A 239 10.23 -9.91 9.37
N VAL A 240 10.97 -8.81 9.41
CA VAL A 240 10.90 -7.77 8.39
C VAL A 240 12.19 -7.78 7.61
N ILE A 241 12.07 -7.88 6.29
CA ILE A 241 13.19 -7.94 5.36
C ILE A 241 13.12 -6.72 4.45
N VAL A 242 14.25 -6.04 4.30
CA VAL A 242 14.43 -5.04 3.24
C VAL A 242 15.31 -5.62 2.16
N TRP A 243 14.78 -5.61 0.95
CA TRP A 243 15.45 -6.03 -0.27
C TRP A 243 16.00 -4.78 -0.94
N THR A 244 17.32 -4.72 -1.10
CA THR A 244 17.98 -3.59 -1.77
C THR A 244 18.50 -4.04 -3.14
N SER A 245 18.29 -3.24 -4.18
CA SER A 245 18.81 -3.48 -5.51
C SER A 245 19.23 -2.18 -6.20
N ASP A 246 20.39 -2.20 -6.85
CA ASP A 246 20.91 -1.05 -7.61
C ASP A 246 20.58 -1.16 -9.12
N ASN A 247 20.15 -2.34 -9.59
CA ASN A 247 19.94 -2.63 -11.01
C ASN A 247 18.61 -3.34 -11.32
N PHE A 248 17.76 -3.54 -10.31
CA PHE A 248 16.50 -4.30 -10.37
C PHE A 248 16.63 -5.79 -10.75
N VAL A 249 17.85 -6.30 -10.95
CA VAL A 249 18.12 -7.70 -11.32
C VAL A 249 18.59 -8.49 -10.10
N SER A 250 19.53 -7.92 -9.34
CA SER A 250 20.08 -8.55 -8.14
C SER A 250 19.51 -7.88 -6.90
N TRP A 251 18.85 -8.66 -6.05
CA TRP A 251 18.21 -8.20 -4.83
C TRP A 251 18.90 -8.82 -3.63
N ILE A 252 19.39 -7.97 -2.72
CA ILE A 252 20.08 -8.39 -1.51
C ILE A 252 19.09 -8.29 -0.34
N PRO A 253 18.70 -9.41 0.30
CA PRO A 253 17.87 -9.38 1.50
C PRO A 253 18.68 -8.97 2.72
N THR A 254 18.16 -8.00 3.47
CA THR A 254 18.66 -7.62 4.80
C THR A 254 17.54 -7.80 5.82
N ILE A 255 17.75 -8.68 6.80
CA ILE A 255 16.80 -8.84 7.90
C ILE A 255 16.98 -7.66 8.85
N ILE A 256 15.95 -6.83 8.99
CA ILE A 256 15.99 -5.66 9.89
C ILE A 256 15.87 -6.11 11.34
N HIS A 257 14.82 -6.89 11.61
CA HIS A 257 14.46 -7.28 12.96
C HIS A 257 13.58 -8.53 12.93
N THR A 258 13.63 -9.30 14.02
CA THR A 258 12.68 -10.39 14.29
C THR A 258 11.86 -10.00 15.50
N PHE A 259 10.55 -9.84 15.31
CA PHE A 259 9.61 -9.43 16.35
C PHE A 259 9.12 -10.64 17.17
N ASP A 260 8.53 -10.36 18.33
CA ASP A 260 7.96 -11.39 19.20
C ASP A 260 6.66 -11.98 18.63
N ASP A 261 5.95 -11.19 17.83
CA ASP A 261 4.68 -11.55 17.18
C ASP A 261 4.71 -11.25 15.67
N VAL A 262 3.64 -11.65 14.98
CA VAL A 262 3.42 -11.45 13.54
C VAL A 262 3.51 -9.97 13.17
N VAL A 263 4.10 -9.67 12.02
CA VAL A 263 4.09 -8.32 11.47
C VAL A 263 3.04 -8.23 10.39
N TRP A 264 2.12 -7.27 10.53
CA TRP A 264 0.95 -7.15 9.65
C TRP A 264 1.23 -6.25 8.46
N ASN A 265 1.66 -5.01 8.69
CA ASN A 265 1.85 -4.03 7.61
C ASN A 265 3.24 -3.37 7.67
N VAL A 266 3.69 -2.92 6.51
CA VAL A 266 4.92 -2.15 6.32
C VAL A 266 4.64 -0.95 5.43
N SER A 267 5.11 0.23 5.81
CA SER A 267 4.90 1.44 5.02
C SER A 267 6.12 2.33 5.00
N TRP A 268 6.48 2.82 3.82
CA TRP A 268 7.59 3.74 3.64
C TRP A 268 7.12 5.18 3.80
N ALA A 269 7.93 6.00 4.47
CA ALA A 269 7.79 7.44 4.38
C ALA A 269 8.00 7.91 2.92
N LEU A 270 7.35 9.01 2.52
CA LEU A 270 7.48 9.57 1.16
C LEU A 270 8.92 9.94 0.78
N THR A 271 9.79 10.18 1.77
CA THR A 271 11.22 10.43 1.54
C THR A 271 12.03 9.16 1.24
N GLY A 272 11.42 7.98 1.37
CA GLY A 272 12.03 6.67 1.12
C GLY A 272 12.98 6.17 2.22
N ASN A 273 13.22 6.95 3.26
CA ASN A 273 14.30 6.70 4.24
C ASN A 273 13.84 6.12 5.58
N ILE A 274 12.55 6.16 5.88
CA ILE A 274 11.98 5.68 7.14
C ILE A 274 10.94 4.62 6.81
N LEU A 275 11.01 3.50 7.53
CA LEU A 275 10.05 2.41 7.45
C LEU A 275 9.22 2.36 8.73
N ALA A 276 7.90 2.37 8.59
CA ALA A 276 6.96 2.08 9.66
C ALA A 276 6.58 0.59 9.59
N VAL A 277 6.59 -0.07 10.74
CA VAL A 277 6.29 -1.50 10.88
C VAL A 277 5.20 -1.66 11.94
N SER A 278 4.09 -2.32 11.60
CA SER A 278 3.02 -2.64 12.55
C SER A 278 3.08 -4.11 12.99
N GLY A 279 3.26 -4.33 14.29
CA GLY A 279 3.30 -5.66 14.89
C GLY A 279 1.95 -6.11 15.45
N GLY A 280 1.79 -7.42 15.62
CA GLY A 280 0.66 -8.07 16.30
C GLY A 280 0.61 -7.76 17.81
N ASP A 281 1.72 -7.28 18.36
CA ASP A 281 1.82 -6.74 19.72
C ASP A 281 1.11 -5.38 19.92
N ASN A 282 0.39 -4.90 18.90
CA ASN A 282 -0.28 -3.60 18.84
C ASN A 282 0.67 -2.40 18.99
N LYS A 283 1.93 -2.60 18.63
CA LYS A 283 2.92 -1.52 18.56
C LYS A 283 3.24 -1.17 17.12
N VAL A 284 3.60 0.10 16.92
CA VAL A 284 4.15 0.58 15.65
C VAL A 284 5.58 1.03 15.89
N SER A 285 6.51 0.43 15.17
CA SER A 285 7.94 0.73 15.26
C SER A 285 8.41 1.48 14.03
N LEU A 286 9.26 2.49 14.20
CA LEU A 286 9.87 3.25 13.11
C LEU A 286 11.34 2.88 12.98
N TRP A 287 11.77 2.60 11.76
CA TRP A 287 13.11 2.12 11.43
C TRP A 287 13.78 3.01 10.40
N LYS A 288 15.10 3.17 10.51
CA LYS A 288 15.92 3.91 9.54
C LYS A 288 17.29 3.25 9.35
N GLU A 289 17.77 3.30 8.12
CA GLU A 289 19.11 2.88 7.74
C GLU A 289 20.15 3.95 8.16
N ASN A 290 21.20 3.50 8.84
CA ASN A 290 22.37 4.31 9.17
C ASN A 290 23.33 4.39 7.98
N ILE A 291 24.34 5.26 8.08
CA ILE A 291 25.38 5.42 7.03
C ILE A 291 26.14 4.11 6.78
N GLU A 292 26.21 3.23 7.78
CA GLU A 292 26.85 1.91 7.70
C GLU A 292 25.96 0.83 7.07
N GLY A 293 24.73 1.17 6.64
CA GLY A 293 23.77 0.22 6.05
C GLY A 293 23.02 -0.64 7.08
N GLN A 294 23.18 -0.35 8.38
CA GLN A 294 22.45 -1.04 9.45
C GLN A 294 21.14 -0.34 9.76
N TRP A 295 20.09 -1.12 9.97
CA TRP A 295 18.77 -0.61 10.35
C TRP A 295 18.65 -0.47 11.85
N THR A 296 18.20 0.69 12.31
CA THR A 296 17.98 0.96 13.74
C THR A 296 16.56 1.42 13.99
N CYS A 297 16.00 1.00 15.13
CA CYS A 297 14.72 1.47 15.59
C CYS A 297 14.86 2.90 16.17
N ILE A 298 14.12 3.85 15.62
CA ILE A 298 14.13 5.25 16.03
C ILE A 298 13.11 5.51 17.14
N SER A 299 11.96 4.84 17.07
CA SER A 299 10.85 5.07 17.98
C SER A 299 9.88 3.90 17.95
N GLU A 300 9.30 3.58 19.10
CA GLU A 300 8.14 2.72 19.23
C GLU A 300 6.95 3.54 19.71
N VAL A 301 5.77 3.29 19.14
CA VAL A 301 4.51 3.92 19.53
C VAL A 301 3.61 2.83 20.07
N ASN A 302 3.19 3.00 21.33
CA ASN A 302 2.23 2.13 21.98
C ASN A 302 0.85 2.79 22.01
N LYS A 303 -0.21 1.99 21.79
CA LYS A 303 -1.61 2.43 21.90
C LYS A 303 -1.92 3.18 23.21
N ALA A 304 -1.22 2.87 24.31
CA ALA A 304 -1.40 3.50 25.61
C ALA A 304 -0.96 4.98 25.70
N GLN A 305 -0.07 5.46 24.82
CA GLN A 305 0.38 6.86 24.86
C GLN A 305 -0.67 7.85 24.30
N GLY A 306 -1.67 7.37 23.55
CA GLY A 306 -2.76 8.22 23.04
C GLY A 306 -3.82 8.61 24.08
N GLN A 307 -3.80 8.03 25.29
CA GLN A 307 -4.78 8.34 26.35
C GLN A 307 -4.27 9.32 27.41
N MET A 308 -2.97 9.67 27.43
CA MET A 308 -2.38 10.52 28.49
C MET A 308 -1.99 11.92 27.99
N ALA A 309 -2.96 12.68 27.48
CA ALA A 309 -2.79 14.12 27.25
C ALA A 309 -4.08 14.95 27.48
N GLY A 310 -5.05 14.42 28.22
CA GLY A 310 -6.39 15.03 28.37
C GLY A 310 -6.77 15.55 29.77
N SER A 311 -6.05 15.19 30.83
CA SER A 311 -6.54 15.52 32.18
C SER A 311 -5.43 15.54 33.23
N GLU A 312 -4.59 16.56 33.23
CA GLU A 312 -3.85 16.95 34.45
C GLU A 312 -3.37 18.41 34.35
N GLN A 313 -4.31 19.34 34.52
CA GLN A 313 -4.03 20.65 35.12
C GLN A 313 -5.35 21.31 35.58
N ARG A 314 -5.88 20.80 36.70
CA ARG A 314 -6.73 21.54 37.64
C ARG A 314 -6.38 21.06 39.05
N ALA A 315 -6.25 22.01 39.99
CA ALA A 315 -5.72 21.93 41.36
C ALA A 315 -4.18 22.00 41.41
N LEU A 316 -3.52 22.99 42.02
CA LEU A 316 -3.90 24.04 42.99
C LEU A 316 -3.35 25.40 42.56
#